data_AF-A0A3N5NUV6-F1
#
_entry.id   AF-A0A3N5NUV6-F1
#
_cell.length_a   1.000
_cell.length_b   1.000
_cell.length_c   1.000
_cell.angle_alpha   90.00
_cell.angle_beta   90.00
_cell.angle_gamma   90.00
#
_symmetry.space_group_name_H-M   'P 1'
#
loop_
_entity.id
_entity.type
_entity.pdbx_description
1 polymer ?
#
loop_
_entity_poly.entity_id
_entity_poly.type
_entity_poly.pdbx_seq_one_letter_code
_entity_poly.pdbx_strand_id
1 'polypeptide(L)'
;VVGTVQGDLHNIGKAMVCTMLTAEGFQVHDLGVNVTVDQFLQAVKDHRPDMLAMSALMTTTISQQRLVIERLVEEGLRERVKVIVGGGGVTQEFADSIGADGYDATAPGAARLAHRLLRSPRA
;
A
#
# COMPACT_ATOMS: atom_id res chain seq x y z
N VAL A 1 4.07 -4.36 -4.78
CA VAL A 1 2.81 -4.09 -5.50
C VAL A 1 2.28 -2.74 -5.03
N VAL A 2 1.77 -1.90 -5.93
CA VAL A 2 1.25 -0.56 -5.61
C VAL A 2 -0.09 -0.34 -6.33
N GLY A 3 -1.07 0.31 -5.70
CA GLY A 3 -2.34 0.64 -6.37
C GLY A 3 -3.15 1.71 -5.65
N THR A 4 -4.01 2.42 -6.39
CA THR A 4 -5.05 3.30 -5.81
C THR A 4 -6.33 2.49 -5.64
N VAL A 5 -6.93 2.56 -4.45
CA VAL A 5 -8.07 1.72 -4.07
C VAL A 5 -9.34 1.98 -4.88
N GLN A 6 -10.28 1.04 -4.80
CA GLN A 6 -11.58 1.12 -5.46
C GLN A 6 -12.33 2.43 -5.14
N GLY A 7 -12.96 3.01 -6.17
CA GLY A 7 -13.68 4.27 -6.06
C GLY A 7 -12.78 5.51 -6.09
N ASP A 8 -11.46 5.36 -6.10
CA ASP A 8 -10.50 6.46 -6.21
C ASP A 8 -9.71 6.38 -7.52
N LEU A 9 -9.74 7.48 -8.30
CA LEU A 9 -9.11 7.62 -9.61
C LEU A 9 -7.84 8.47 -9.58
N HIS A 10 -7.44 8.98 -8.41
CA HIS A 10 -6.29 9.85 -8.29
C HIS A 10 -4.99 9.05 -8.42
N ASN A 11 -4.12 9.51 -9.30
CA ASN A 11 -2.90 8.79 -9.68
C ASN A 11 -1.60 9.52 -9.32
N ILE A 12 -1.60 10.85 -9.23
CA ILE A 12 -0.35 11.65 -9.16
C ILE A 12 0.53 11.20 -7.98
N GLY A 13 -0.03 11.15 -6.77
CA GLY A 13 0.71 10.74 -5.57
C GLY A 13 1.25 9.31 -5.68
N LYS A 14 0.41 8.36 -6.13
CA LYS A 14 0.80 6.97 -6.38
C LYS A 14 1.94 6.88 -7.40
N ALA A 15 1.82 7.58 -8.54
CA ALA A 15 2.83 7.59 -9.58
C ALA A 15 4.17 8.12 -9.07
N MET A 16 4.16 9.18 -8.25
CA MET A 16 5.38 9.67 -7.59
C MET A 16 5.98 8.62 -6.65
N VAL A 17 5.17 7.90 -5.87
CA VAL A 17 5.64 6.79 -5.02
C VAL A 17 6.25 5.67 -5.87
N CYS A 18 5.61 5.26 -6.97
CA CYS A 18 6.15 4.26 -7.90
C CYS A 18 7.52 4.69 -8.45
N THR A 19 7.65 5.95 -8.88
CA THR A 19 8.91 6.51 -9.38
C THR A 19 10.00 6.50 -8.31
N MET A 20 9.69 6.92 -7.08
CA MET A 20 10.66 6.94 -5.97
C MET A 20 11.10 5.53 -5.60
N LEU A 21 10.17 4.57 -5.47
CA LEU A 21 10.52 3.18 -5.19
C LEU A 21 11.38 2.58 -6.31
N THR A 22 11.06 2.85 -7.57
CA THR A 22 11.87 2.38 -8.70
C THR A 22 13.27 2.98 -8.67
N ALA A 23 13.40 4.27 -8.36
CA ALA A 23 14.69 4.96 -8.24
C ALA A 23 15.56 4.39 -7.10
N GLU A 24 14.94 3.95 -6.01
CA GLU A 24 15.60 3.26 -4.89
C GLU A 24 15.87 1.76 -5.16
N GLY A 25 15.63 1.28 -6.39
CA GLY A 25 15.96 -0.07 -6.83
C GLY A 25 14.91 -1.14 -6.54
N PHE A 26 13.70 -0.75 -6.11
CA PHE A 26 12.59 -1.71 -5.95
C PHE A 26 11.99 -2.08 -7.31
N GLN A 27 11.61 -3.35 -7.46
CA GLN A 27 10.73 -3.77 -8.55
C GLN A 27 9.28 -3.41 -8.22
N VAL A 28 8.69 -2.52 -9.03
CA VAL A 28 7.33 -2.01 -8.79
C VAL A 28 6.33 -2.65 -9.76
N HIS A 29 5.36 -3.37 -9.19
CA HIS A 29 4.14 -3.82 -9.89
C HIS A 29 3.01 -2.84 -9.59
N ASP A 30 2.75 -1.91 -10.50
CA ASP A 30 1.70 -0.90 -10.38
C ASP A 30 0.38 -1.43 -10.97
N LEU A 31 -0.65 -1.56 -10.13
CA LEU A 31 -1.99 -2.03 -10.51
C LEU A 31 -2.86 -0.90 -11.09
N GLY A 32 -2.37 0.35 -11.05
CA GLY A 32 -3.13 1.51 -11.51
C GLY A 32 -4.07 2.06 -10.45
N VAL A 33 -5.27 2.46 -10.89
CA VAL A 33 -6.29 3.10 -10.04
C VAL A 33 -7.60 2.34 -10.08
N ASN A 34 -8.51 2.66 -9.15
CA ASN A 34 -9.78 1.96 -8.98
C ASN A 34 -9.63 0.44 -8.75
N VAL A 35 -8.60 0.04 -8.01
CA VAL A 35 -8.24 -1.37 -7.81
C VAL A 35 -9.13 -1.98 -6.73
N THR A 36 -9.85 -3.04 -7.08
CA THR A 36 -10.73 -3.75 -6.15
C THR A 36 -9.94 -4.55 -5.12
N VAL A 37 -10.60 -4.90 -4.01
CA VAL A 37 -9.99 -5.73 -2.98
C VAL A 37 -9.50 -7.06 -3.54
N ASP A 38 -10.31 -7.74 -4.35
CA ASP A 38 -9.95 -9.01 -4.94
C ASP A 38 -8.75 -8.88 -5.91
N GLN A 39 -8.63 -7.76 -6.64
CA GLN A 39 -7.46 -7.50 -7.48
C GLN A 39 -6.17 -7.34 -6.66
N PHE A 40 -6.23 -6.66 -5.52
CA PHE A 40 -5.09 -6.59 -4.60
C PHE A 40 -4.70 -7.98 -4.05
N LEU A 41 -5.68 -8.76 -3.59
CA LEU A 41 -5.45 -10.11 -3.09
C LEU A 41 -4.82 -11.01 -4.16
N GLN A 42 -5.35 -10.96 -5.38
CA GLN A 42 -4.83 -11.72 -6.50
C GLN A 42 -3.40 -11.30 -6.84
N ALA A 43 -3.11 -10.00 -6.91
CA ALA A 43 -1.76 -9.50 -7.14
C ALA A 43 -0.77 -9.91 -6.04
N VAL A 44 -1.20 -9.95 -4.77
CA VAL A 44 -0.38 -10.44 -3.66
C VAL A 44 -0.10 -11.94 -3.81
N LYS A 45 -1.09 -12.74 -4.23
CA LYS A 45 -0.92 -14.18 -4.48
C LYS A 45 0.04 -14.45 -5.65
N ASP A 46 -0.14 -13.72 -6.75
CA ASP A 46 0.59 -13.95 -8.00
C ASP A 46 2.04 -13.46 -7.93
N HIS A 47 2.23 -12.23 -7.45
CA HIS A 47 3.56 -11.60 -7.43
C HIS A 47 4.34 -11.86 -6.14
N ARG A 48 3.68 -12.35 -5.08
CA ARG A 48 4.27 -12.59 -3.74
C ARG A 48 5.18 -11.43 -3.29
N PRO A 49 4.68 -10.18 -3.31
CA PRO A 49 5.52 -9.03 -3.04
C PRO A 49 5.92 -8.98 -1.57
N ASP A 50 7.10 -8.43 -1.29
CA ASP A 50 7.51 -8.10 0.08
C ASP A 50 6.65 -6.98 0.68
N MET A 51 6.13 -6.10 -0.19
CA MET A 51 5.32 -4.94 0.19
C MET A 51 4.13 -4.68 -0.74
N LEU A 52 2.99 -4.34 -0.12
CA LEU A 52 1.82 -3.76 -0.74
C LEU A 52 1.67 -2.30 -0.29
N ALA A 53 1.66 -1.37 -1.24
CA ALA A 53 1.41 0.05 -0.98
C ALA A 53 0.07 0.49 -1.58
N MET A 54 -0.81 1.05 -0.75
CA MET A 54 -2.13 1.51 -1.19
C MET A 54 -2.28 3.02 -1.09
N SER A 55 -2.89 3.63 -2.10
CA SER A 55 -3.19 5.05 -2.15
C SER A 55 -4.70 5.32 -2.10
N ALA A 56 -5.10 6.35 -1.35
CA ALA A 56 -6.45 6.91 -1.35
C ALA A 56 -6.39 8.42 -1.02
N LEU A 57 -6.95 9.26 -1.90
CA LEU A 57 -7.00 10.71 -1.70
C LEU A 57 -8.25 11.14 -0.94
N MET A 58 -9.41 10.55 -1.27
CA MET A 58 -10.69 10.98 -0.72
C MET A 58 -11.00 10.28 0.61
N THR A 59 -11.49 11.02 1.60
CA THR A 59 -11.93 10.48 2.90
C THR A 59 -13.03 9.42 2.79
N THR A 60 -13.81 9.44 1.71
CA THR A 60 -14.82 8.41 1.41
C THR A 60 -14.22 7.08 0.94
N THR A 61 -12.95 7.09 0.50
CA THR A 61 -12.27 5.93 -0.11
C THR A 61 -11.18 5.34 0.77
N ILE A 62 -10.69 6.06 1.79
CA ILE A 62 -9.65 5.53 2.70
C ILE A 62 -10.08 4.22 3.38
N SER A 63 -11.38 4.03 3.64
CA SER A 63 -11.92 2.79 4.22
C SER A 63 -11.67 1.55 3.36
N GLN A 64 -11.46 1.71 2.04
CA GLN A 64 -11.12 0.59 1.16
C GLN A 64 -9.75 -0.01 1.50
N GLN A 65 -8.81 0.80 2.02
CA GLN A 65 -7.52 0.30 2.49
C GLN A 65 -7.70 -0.68 3.67
N ARG A 66 -8.64 -0.39 4.58
CA ARG A 66 -9.01 -1.30 5.67
C ARG A 66 -9.55 -2.62 5.14
N LEU A 67 -10.50 -2.57 4.20
CA LEU A 67 -11.10 -3.76 3.62
C LEU A 67 -10.06 -4.67 2.96
N VAL A 68 -9.05 -4.10 2.28
CA VAL A 68 -7.94 -4.90 1.74
C VAL A 68 -7.16 -5.60 2.85
N ILE A 69 -6.82 -4.89 3.94
CA ILE A 69 -6.08 -5.48 5.07
C ILE A 69 -6.90 -6.59 5.74
N GLU A 70 -8.19 -6.36 5.99
CA GLU A 70 -9.11 -7.36 6.58
C GLU A 70 -9.17 -8.61 5.70
N ARG A 71 -9.35 -8.45 4.38
CA ARG A 71 -9.37 -9.58 3.44
C ARG A 71 -8.02 -10.30 3.34
N LEU A 72 -6.89 -9.59 3.50
CA LEU A 72 -5.57 -10.23 3.60
C LEU A 72 -5.44 -11.08 4.87
N VAL A 73 -6.05 -10.68 5.98
CA VAL A 73 -6.08 -11.47 7.23
C VAL A 73 -6.94 -12.72 7.04
N GLU A 74 -8.14 -12.57 6.50
CA GLU A 74 -9.07 -13.68 6.25
C GLU A 74 -8.45 -14.77 5.36
N GLU A 75 -7.68 -14.38 4.35
CA GLU A 75 -7.00 -15.29 3.42
C GLU A 75 -5.65 -15.81 3.94
N GLY A 76 -5.24 -15.44 5.16
CA GLY A 76 -3.95 -15.84 5.75
C GLY A 76 -2.73 -15.28 5.01
N LEU A 77 -2.89 -14.16 4.31
CA LEU A 77 -1.84 -13.49 3.53
C LEU A 77 -1.16 -12.35 4.29
N ARG A 78 -1.83 -11.77 5.30
CA ARG A 78 -1.40 -10.55 5.99
C ARG A 78 0.02 -10.62 6.55
N GLU A 79 0.42 -11.76 7.10
CA GLU A 79 1.75 -11.98 7.70
C GLU A 79 2.87 -12.10 6.64
N ARG A 80 2.52 -12.30 5.36
CA ARG A 80 3.47 -12.56 4.29
C ARG A 80 3.96 -11.28 3.61
N VAL A 81 3.21 -10.18 3.73
CA VAL A 81 3.44 -8.92 3.02
C VAL A 81 3.38 -7.74 3.99
N LYS A 82 4.31 -6.79 3.85
CA LYS A 82 4.24 -5.52 4.56
C LYS A 82 3.24 -4.60 3.88
N VAL A 83 2.33 -4.00 4.64
CA VAL A 83 1.31 -3.12 4.09
C VAL A 83 1.61 -1.69 4.50
N ILE A 84 1.83 -0.81 3.53
CA ILE A 84 1.90 0.64 3.77
C ILE A 84 0.73 1.35 3.09
N VAL A 85 0.29 2.45 3.70
CA VAL A 85 -0.82 3.25 3.19
C VAL A 85 -0.44 4.72 3.06
N GLY A 86 -1.13 5.44 2.18
CA GLY A 86 -0.95 6.88 2.03
C GLY A 86 -1.99 7.52 1.12
N GLY A 87 -1.79 8.80 0.83
CA GLY A 87 -2.71 9.65 0.09
C GLY A 87 -3.28 10.75 0.98
N GLY A 88 -3.82 11.83 0.37
CA GLY A 88 -4.07 13.08 1.09
C GLY A 88 -5.17 13.02 2.16
N GLY A 89 -6.02 11.99 2.15
CA GLY A 89 -7.02 11.75 3.19
C GLY A 89 -6.56 10.81 4.31
N VAL A 90 -5.34 10.26 4.23
CA VAL A 90 -4.79 9.29 5.18
C VAL A 90 -3.96 10.03 6.23
N THR A 91 -4.07 9.60 7.48
CA THR A 91 -3.22 10.07 8.59
C THR A 91 -2.52 8.89 9.27
N GLN A 92 -1.54 9.17 10.14
CA GLN A 92 -0.88 8.15 10.93
C GLN A 92 -1.89 7.41 11.83
N GLU A 93 -2.79 8.16 12.47
CA GLU A 93 -3.82 7.59 13.35
C GLU A 93 -4.76 6.66 12.60
N PHE A 94 -5.14 7.02 11.37
CA PHE A 94 -5.94 6.14 10.52
C PHE A 94 -5.16 4.87 10.15
N ALA A 95 -3.90 5.02 9.70
CA ALA A 95 -3.06 3.88 9.31
C ALA A 95 -2.88 2.88 10.45
N ASP A 96 -2.63 3.37 11.67
CA ASP A 96 -2.50 2.56 12.87
C ASP A 96 -3.83 1.86 13.19
N SER A 97 -4.96 2.58 13.10
CA SER A 97 -6.29 2.03 13.40
C SER A 97 -6.72 0.87 12.48
N ILE A 98 -6.14 0.77 11.29
CA ILE A 98 -6.45 -0.28 10.31
C ILE A 98 -5.39 -1.38 10.25
N GLY A 99 -4.35 -1.30 11.09
CA GLY A 99 -3.28 -2.30 11.16
C GLY A 99 -2.31 -2.28 9.99
N ALA A 100 -2.07 -1.11 9.37
CA ALA A 100 -0.99 -0.97 8.40
C ALA A 100 0.39 -1.06 9.09
N ASP A 101 1.41 -1.58 8.40
CA ASP A 101 2.80 -1.58 8.90
C ASP A 101 3.45 -0.19 8.83
N GLY A 102 2.88 0.74 8.07
CA GLY A 102 3.36 2.11 8.05
C GLY A 102 2.58 3.08 7.17
N TYR A 103 2.85 4.36 7.39
CA TYR A 103 2.30 5.48 6.67
C TYR A 103 3.39 6.53 6.44
N ASP A 104 3.31 7.23 5.32
CA ASP A 104 4.05 8.48 5.10
C ASP A 104 3.22 9.41 4.21
N ALA A 105 3.25 10.70 4.52
CA ALA A 105 2.51 11.73 3.78
C ALA A 105 3.15 12.06 2.42
N THR A 106 4.36 11.57 2.14
CA THR A 106 5.18 12.00 1.00
C THR A 106 5.76 10.82 0.22
N ALA A 107 5.95 10.98 -1.08
CA ALA A 107 6.56 9.93 -1.91
C ALA A 107 8.02 9.59 -1.51
N PRO A 108 8.90 10.56 -1.23
CA PRO A 108 10.25 10.25 -0.73
C PRO A 108 10.23 9.58 0.65
N GLY A 109 9.30 9.96 1.52
CA GLY A 109 9.15 9.34 2.83
C GLY A 109 8.62 7.91 2.75
N ALA A 110 7.68 7.63 1.85
CA ALA A 110 7.21 6.27 1.56
C ALA A 110 8.37 5.35 1.11
N ALA A 111 9.29 5.83 0.27
CA ALA A 111 10.46 5.06 -0.14
C ALA A 111 11.43 4.77 1.04
N ARG A 112 11.68 5.77 1.91
CA ARG A 112 12.46 5.56 3.15
C ARG A 112 11.78 4.56 4.11
N LEU A 113 10.46 4.68 4.25
CA LEU A 113 9.64 3.76 5.04
C LEU A 113 9.77 2.33 4.50
N ALA A 114 9.73 2.15 3.18
CA ALA A 114 9.88 0.84 2.56
C ALA A 114 11.20 0.17 2.93
N HIS A 115 12.32 0.89 2.82
CA HIS A 115 13.61 0.37 3.29
C HIS A 115 13.62 0.02 4.77
N ARG A 116 13.07 0.88 5.63
CA ARG A 116 13.04 0.63 7.07
C ARG A 116 12.26 -0.64 7.41
N LEU A 117 11.10 -0.85 6.80
CA LEU A 117 10.25 -2.01 7.06
C LEU A 117 10.81 -3.32 6.50
N LEU A 118 11.54 -3.26 5.39
CA LEU A 118 12.11 -4.45 4.75
C LEU A 118 13.52 -4.79 5.23
N ARG A 119 14.21 -3.88 5.93
CA ARG A 119 15.53 -4.11 6.52
C ARG A 119 15.50 -4.74 7.92
N SER A 120 14.35 -4.78 8.60
CA SER A 120 14.23 -5.53 9.85
C SER A 120 14.11 -7.02 9.56
N PRO A 121 14.99 -7.89 10.13
CA PRO A 121 14.76 -9.32 10.09
C PRO A 121 13.39 -9.61 10.71
N ARG A 122 12.57 -10.43 10.05
CA ARG A 122 11.38 -11.00 10.69
C ARG A 122 11.86 -11.71 11.96
N ALA A 123 11.51 -11.18 13.12
CA ALA A 123 11.76 -11.82 14.41
C ALA A 123 10.89 -13.07 14.54
#